data_AF-A0A517VMN2-F1
#
_entry.id   AF-A0A517VMN2-F1
#
_cell.length_a   1.000
_cell.length_b   1.000
_cell.length_c   1.000
_cell.angle_alpha   90.00
_cell.angle_beta   90.00
_cell.angle_gamma   90.00
#
_symmetry.space_group_name_H-M   'P 1'
#
loop_
_entity.id
_entity.type
_entity.pdbx_description
1 polymer ?
#
loop_
_entity_poly.entity_id
_entity_poly.type
_entity_poly.pdbx_seq_one_letter_code
_entity_poly.pdbx_strand_id
1 'polypeptide(L)'
;MVRLITLFIVLLMASVLQAQVLAVRTTERQCDQNSCRQFFGTGTCTYIGNSDGKSVYITAAHVVTDVEKIHVGYGGRWWEAIVKHKEQRYDKATGQNIDFAIIETRQIPSNKCMQLSGLFPDSGVRATAYGYSNGVYNLRGLPSSIYIRNNLRGVRDPVQKGDSGGPVVVDGKVVGVISSVVEDGKMTLCTPANLVRLQVKQRYRVFPCCNCSPQRTVVLPSRPIQPQPQPQLEPVPDNTAQVNALQGEVSRLREQLDQLKNTQIPVWVVDADGNPTTWKDEKGVEHENTKTYPLGEPIKIYFPGR
;
A
#
# COMPACT_ATOMS: atom_id res chain seq x y z
N MET A 1 26.07 -9.05 -42.12
CA MET A 1 26.74 -8.53 -40.91
C MET A 1 25.88 -7.51 -40.14
N VAL A 2 25.23 -6.55 -40.82
CA VAL A 2 24.40 -5.52 -40.15
C VAL A 2 23.20 -6.07 -39.37
N ARG A 3 22.49 -7.08 -39.88
CA ARG A 3 21.32 -7.69 -39.21
C ARG A 3 21.63 -8.44 -37.90
N LEU A 4 22.86 -8.95 -37.74
CA LEU A 4 23.26 -9.67 -36.52
C LEU A 4 23.56 -8.70 -35.36
N ILE A 5 24.10 -7.52 -35.70
CA ILE A 5 24.42 -6.45 -34.75
C ILE A 5 23.13 -5.80 -34.23
N THR A 6 22.12 -5.62 -35.07
CA THR A 6 20.83 -5.06 -34.64
C THR A 6 20.10 -5.99 -33.67
N LEU A 7 20.14 -7.32 -33.91
CA LEU A 7 19.54 -8.30 -33.00
C LEU A 7 20.23 -8.32 -31.63
N PHE A 8 21.56 -8.22 -31.58
CA PHE A 8 22.32 -8.15 -30.33
C PHE A 8 22.04 -6.86 -29.54
N ILE A 9 21.91 -5.72 -30.22
CA ILE A 9 21.58 -4.43 -29.58
C ILE A 9 20.15 -4.42 -29.02
N VAL A 10 19.18 -5.01 -29.74
CA VAL A 10 17.79 -5.13 -29.26
C VAL A 10 17.69 -6.09 -28.06
N LEU A 11 18.44 -7.20 -28.06
CA LEU A 11 18.51 -8.12 -26.91
C LEU A 11 19.21 -7.51 -25.69
N LEU A 12 20.26 -6.70 -25.87
CA LEU A 12 20.94 -6.00 -24.77
C LEU A 12 20.06 -4.89 -24.17
N MET A 13 19.33 -4.13 -24.98
CA MET A 13 18.45 -3.05 -24.48
C MET A 13 17.23 -3.55 -23.69
N ALA A 14 16.73 -4.76 -23.98
CA ALA A 14 15.59 -5.34 -23.25
C ALA A 14 15.94 -5.76 -21.80
N SER A 15 17.22 -5.85 -21.44
CA SER A 15 17.68 -6.38 -20.14
C SER A 15 17.86 -5.32 -19.04
N VAL A 16 17.70 -4.02 -19.35
CA VAL A 16 18.17 -2.94 -18.46
C VAL A 16 17.11 -2.45 -17.47
N LEU A 17 15.82 -2.71 -17.74
CA LEU A 17 14.67 -2.37 -16.87
C LEU A 17 14.19 -3.55 -16.00
N GLN A 18 14.60 -4.79 -16.30
CA GLN A 18 14.06 -6.00 -15.67
C GLN A 18 14.57 -6.29 -14.25
N ALA A 19 15.61 -5.59 -13.78
CA ALA A 19 16.28 -5.93 -12.54
C ALA A 19 15.59 -5.45 -11.25
N GLN A 20 14.53 -4.63 -11.36
CA GLN A 20 13.93 -3.91 -10.23
C GLN A 20 12.52 -4.41 -9.88
N VAL A 21 11.78 -4.91 -10.87
CA VAL A 21 10.46 -5.52 -10.71
C VAL A 21 10.59 -6.98 -11.09
N LEU A 22 10.22 -7.87 -10.18
CA LEU A 22 10.57 -9.29 -10.27
C LEU A 22 9.34 -10.16 -10.04
N ALA A 23 9.29 -11.28 -10.76
CA ALA A 23 8.21 -12.24 -10.61
C ALA A 23 8.34 -12.96 -9.26
N VAL A 24 7.20 -13.17 -8.62
CA VAL A 24 7.07 -14.02 -7.42
C VAL A 24 6.33 -15.28 -7.82
N ARG A 25 6.87 -16.42 -7.43
CA ARG A 25 6.19 -17.72 -7.50
C ARG A 25 6.02 -18.26 -6.10
N THR A 26 4.81 -18.67 -5.77
CA THR A 26 4.51 -19.33 -4.51
C THR A 26 4.05 -20.76 -4.74
N THR A 27 4.33 -21.60 -3.75
CA THR A 27 3.80 -22.97 -3.70
C THR A 27 2.95 -23.09 -2.46
N GLU A 28 1.73 -23.57 -2.64
CA GLU A 28 0.79 -23.90 -1.58
C GLU A 28 0.54 -25.40 -1.59
N ARG A 29 0.24 -25.96 -0.42
CA ARG A 29 -0.09 -27.38 -0.27
C ARG A 29 -1.40 -27.49 0.47
N GLN A 30 -2.42 -27.99 -0.22
CA GLN A 30 -3.70 -28.31 0.39
C GLN A 30 -3.79 -29.83 0.55
N CYS A 31 -4.01 -30.29 1.77
CA CYS A 31 -4.23 -31.70 2.05
C CYS A 31 -5.68 -31.93 2.47
N ASP A 32 -6.30 -32.95 1.90
CA ASP A 32 -7.53 -33.56 2.42
C ASP A 32 -7.18 -34.86 3.18
N GLN A 33 -8.19 -35.60 3.63
CA GLN A 33 -7.99 -36.83 4.41
C GLN A 33 -7.23 -37.93 3.65
N ASN A 34 -7.18 -37.87 2.31
CA ASN A 34 -6.68 -38.96 1.45
C ASN A 34 -5.55 -38.52 0.51
N SER A 35 -5.30 -37.22 0.32
CA SER A 35 -4.34 -36.70 -0.65
C SER A 35 -3.86 -35.28 -0.33
N CYS A 36 -2.67 -34.94 -0.82
CA CYS A 36 -2.17 -33.57 -0.81
C CYS A 36 -1.96 -33.10 -2.25
N ARG A 37 -2.51 -31.93 -2.60
CA ARG A 37 -2.30 -31.27 -3.89
C ARG A 37 -1.46 -30.01 -3.70
N GLN A 38 -0.54 -29.78 -4.64
CA GLN A 38 0.26 -28.56 -4.70
C GLN A 38 -0.38 -27.58 -5.69
N PHE A 39 -0.48 -26.32 -5.27
CA PHE A 39 -0.94 -25.21 -6.09
C PHE A 39 0.21 -24.21 -6.26
N PHE A 40 0.22 -23.54 -7.41
CA PHE A 40 1.21 -22.51 -7.70
C PHE A 40 0.54 -21.15 -7.82
N GLY A 41 0.95 -20.22 -6.97
CA GLY A 41 0.59 -18.82 -7.06
C GLY A 41 1.63 -18.02 -7.81
N THR A 42 1.19 -16.89 -8.36
CA THR A 42 2.06 -15.94 -9.07
C THR A 42 1.73 -14.53 -8.61
N GLY A 43 2.76 -13.72 -8.42
CA GLY A 43 2.64 -12.31 -8.10
C GLY A 43 3.85 -11.53 -8.58
N THR A 44 3.93 -10.28 -8.17
CA THR A 44 5.04 -9.39 -8.47
C THR A 44 5.64 -8.85 -7.18
N CYS A 45 6.94 -8.60 -7.17
CA CYS A 45 7.61 -7.86 -6.11
C CYS A 45 8.56 -6.80 -6.67
N THR A 46 8.96 -5.89 -5.81
CA THR A 46 9.89 -4.81 -6.11
C THR A 46 11.15 -4.96 -5.29
N TYR A 47 12.29 -4.99 -5.96
CA TYR A 47 13.60 -5.00 -5.31
C TYR A 47 13.99 -3.58 -4.84
N ILE A 48 14.17 -3.43 -3.53
CA ILE A 48 14.45 -2.13 -2.89
C ILE A 48 15.89 -1.99 -2.40
N GLY A 49 16.71 -3.03 -2.58
CA GLY A 49 18.15 -2.99 -2.31
C GLY A 49 18.61 -4.11 -1.37
N ASN A 50 19.85 -4.00 -0.90
CA ASN A 50 20.46 -4.99 -0.02
C ASN A 50 20.58 -4.47 1.42
N SER A 51 20.51 -5.39 2.38
CA SER A 51 20.82 -5.17 3.79
C SER A 51 21.47 -6.45 4.34
N ASP A 52 22.63 -6.32 5.01
CA ASP A 52 23.30 -7.44 5.69
C ASP A 52 23.47 -8.72 4.84
N GLY A 53 23.87 -8.58 3.57
CA GLY A 53 24.06 -9.71 2.66
C GLY A 53 22.77 -10.39 2.20
N LYS A 54 21.63 -9.73 2.39
CA LYS A 54 20.31 -10.14 1.90
C LYS A 54 19.79 -9.11 0.90
N SER A 55 19.04 -9.58 -0.07
CA SER A 55 18.26 -8.71 -0.96
C SER A 55 16.86 -8.57 -0.41
N VAL A 56 16.37 -7.34 -0.34
CA VAL A 56 15.10 -6.97 0.28
C VAL A 56 14.11 -6.56 -0.81
N TYR A 57 12.90 -7.08 -0.71
CA TYR A 57 11.84 -6.83 -1.66
C TYR A 57 10.54 -6.47 -0.94
N ILE A 58 9.68 -5.75 -1.64
CA ILE A 58 8.31 -5.48 -1.20
C ILE A 58 7.32 -6.09 -2.19
N THR A 59 6.20 -6.60 -1.67
CA THR A 59 5.10 -7.21 -2.44
C THR A 59 3.78 -7.01 -1.69
N ALA A 60 2.67 -7.54 -2.19
CA ALA A 60 1.39 -7.54 -1.46
C ALA A 60 1.39 -8.68 -0.43
N ALA A 61 0.74 -8.49 0.72
CA ALA A 61 0.69 -9.51 1.77
C ALA A 61 -0.06 -10.75 1.28
N HIS A 62 -1.17 -10.58 0.56
CA HIS A 62 -1.94 -11.70 0.04
C HIS A 62 -1.16 -12.58 -0.96
N VAL A 63 -0.10 -12.08 -1.60
CA VAL A 63 0.76 -12.88 -2.50
C VAL A 63 1.56 -13.92 -1.72
N VAL A 64 1.82 -13.67 -0.44
CA VAL A 64 2.71 -14.49 0.41
C VAL A 64 2.02 -15.03 1.66
N THR A 65 0.69 -15.00 1.69
CA THR A 65 -0.11 -15.54 2.81
C THR A 65 -0.46 -16.99 2.56
N ASP A 66 -0.32 -17.83 3.58
CA ASP A 66 -0.65 -19.26 3.58
C ASP A 66 0.09 -20.11 2.54
N VAL A 67 1.30 -19.66 2.19
CA VAL A 67 2.20 -20.32 1.23
C VAL A 67 3.28 -21.14 1.95
N GLU A 68 3.64 -22.29 1.37
CA GLU A 68 4.71 -23.16 1.86
C GLU A 68 6.09 -22.62 1.45
N LYS A 69 6.21 -22.17 0.20
CA LYS A 69 7.47 -21.68 -0.37
C LYS A 69 7.24 -20.44 -1.21
N ILE A 70 8.20 -19.53 -1.19
CA ILE A 70 8.21 -18.30 -1.98
C ILE A 70 9.52 -18.25 -2.75
N HIS A 71 9.45 -17.92 -4.03
CA HIS A 71 10.62 -17.72 -4.88
C HIS A 71 10.51 -16.41 -5.66
N VAL A 72 11.63 -15.69 -5.77
CA VAL A 72 11.78 -14.48 -6.58
C VAL A 72 12.59 -14.79 -7.83
N GLY A 73 12.06 -14.45 -9.00
CA GLY A 73 12.70 -14.67 -10.29
C GLY A 73 13.70 -13.55 -10.61
N TYR A 74 14.99 -13.85 -10.71
CA TYR A 74 16.03 -12.90 -11.13
C TYR A 74 17.12 -13.60 -11.95
N GLY A 75 17.47 -13.01 -13.10
CA GLY A 75 18.55 -13.51 -13.96
C GLY A 75 18.32 -14.94 -14.48
N GLY A 76 17.07 -15.31 -14.76
CA GLY A 76 16.69 -16.65 -15.19
C GLY A 76 16.73 -17.72 -14.09
N ARG A 77 16.91 -17.32 -12.83
CA ARG A 77 16.93 -18.22 -11.66
C ARG A 77 15.84 -17.85 -10.65
N TRP A 78 15.40 -18.84 -9.88
CA TRP A 78 14.45 -18.67 -8.78
C TRP A 78 15.20 -18.67 -7.45
N TRP A 79 15.05 -17.60 -6.69
CA TRP A 79 15.70 -17.38 -5.41
C TRP A 79 14.69 -17.57 -4.30
N GLU A 80 14.92 -18.57 -3.43
CA GLU A 80 14.04 -18.80 -2.28
C GLU A 80 14.01 -17.56 -1.38
N ALA A 81 12.79 -17.15 -1.03
CA ALA A 81 12.51 -15.97 -0.24
C ALA A 81 11.81 -16.32 1.07
N ILE A 82 12.05 -15.50 2.08
CA ILE A 82 11.41 -15.59 3.40
C ILE A 82 10.63 -14.31 3.69
N VAL A 83 9.47 -14.45 4.32
CA VAL A 83 8.68 -13.31 4.78
C VAL A 83 9.30 -12.73 6.05
N LYS A 84 9.61 -11.44 6.05
CA LYS A 84 10.13 -10.72 7.23
C LYS A 84 9.09 -9.88 7.93
N HIS A 85 8.09 -9.46 7.17
CA HIS A 85 6.95 -8.72 7.66
C HIS A 85 5.81 -8.86 6.65
N LYS A 86 4.58 -8.90 7.15
CA LYS A 86 3.39 -8.73 6.34
C LYS A 86 2.34 -8.00 7.15
N GLU A 87 1.59 -7.15 6.48
CA GLU A 87 0.48 -6.40 7.06
C GLU A 87 -0.70 -6.52 6.11
N GLN A 88 -1.80 -7.03 6.65
CA GLN A 88 -3.08 -7.10 5.97
C GLN A 88 -4.15 -6.62 6.95
N ARG A 89 -4.60 -5.38 6.78
CA ARG A 89 -5.63 -4.79 7.65
C ARG A 89 -6.47 -3.76 6.93
N TYR A 90 -7.69 -3.58 7.39
CA TYR A 90 -8.55 -2.50 6.95
C TYR A 90 -8.22 -1.20 7.70
N ASP A 91 -7.90 -0.14 6.96
CA ASP A 91 -7.71 1.20 7.51
C ASP A 91 -9.03 1.98 7.49
N LYS A 92 -9.63 2.14 8.68
CA LYS A 92 -10.91 2.84 8.84
C LYS A 92 -10.85 4.31 8.43
N ALA A 93 -9.69 4.96 8.52
CA ALA A 93 -9.56 6.39 8.19
C ALA A 93 -9.64 6.62 6.67
N THR A 94 -9.10 5.68 5.89
CA THR A 94 -9.04 5.78 4.42
C THR A 94 -10.08 4.90 3.73
N GLY A 95 -10.69 3.96 4.45
CA GLY A 95 -11.58 2.95 3.89
C GLY A 95 -10.85 1.90 3.03
N GLN A 96 -9.52 1.85 3.11
CA GLN A 96 -8.68 1.04 2.24
C GLN A 96 -8.05 -0.14 2.99
N ASN A 97 -7.90 -1.29 2.32
CA ASN A 97 -7.05 -2.37 2.81
C ASN A 97 -5.57 -2.02 2.63
N ILE A 98 -4.84 -1.98 3.74
CA ILE A 98 -3.38 -2.01 3.76
C ILE A 98 -2.97 -3.45 3.57
N ASP A 99 -2.19 -3.69 2.53
CA ASP A 99 -1.84 -5.03 2.07
C ASP A 99 -0.44 -4.99 1.44
N PHE A 100 0.56 -5.31 2.26
CA PHE A 100 1.95 -5.38 1.83
C PHE A 100 2.77 -6.37 2.66
N ALA A 101 3.84 -6.88 2.07
CA ALA A 101 4.84 -7.68 2.73
C ALA A 101 6.25 -7.25 2.36
N ILE A 102 7.17 -7.49 3.28
CA ILE A 102 8.61 -7.38 3.08
C ILE A 102 9.15 -8.80 3.07
N ILE A 103 9.81 -9.17 1.98
CA ILE A 103 10.45 -10.49 1.81
C ILE A 103 11.94 -10.32 1.55
N GLU A 104 12.70 -11.36 1.87
CA GLU A 104 14.15 -11.40 1.67
C GLU A 104 14.60 -12.64 0.94
N THR A 105 15.63 -12.51 0.11
CA THR A 105 16.39 -13.63 -0.43
C THR A 105 17.85 -13.55 0.04
N ARG A 106 18.65 -14.57 -0.28
CA ARG A 106 20.11 -14.37 -0.36
C ARG A 106 20.41 -13.23 -1.35
N GLN A 107 21.53 -12.52 -1.15
CA GLN A 107 21.88 -11.40 -2.00
C GLN A 107 21.95 -11.81 -3.48
N ILE A 108 21.17 -11.14 -4.31
CA ILE A 108 21.21 -11.27 -5.76
C ILE A 108 22.28 -10.31 -6.34
N PRO A 109 22.90 -10.64 -7.48
CA PRO A 109 23.89 -9.77 -8.11
C PRO A 109 23.18 -8.67 -8.93
N SER A 110 22.42 -7.81 -8.26
CA SER A 110 21.79 -6.62 -8.85
C SER A 110 22.44 -5.35 -8.30
N ASN A 111 22.76 -4.42 -9.19
CA ASN A 111 23.25 -3.08 -8.88
C ASN A 111 22.18 -1.99 -9.03
N LYS A 112 20.92 -2.39 -9.26
CA LYS A 112 19.78 -1.49 -9.49
C LYS A 112 18.60 -1.89 -8.61
N CYS A 113 18.06 -0.93 -7.87
CA CYS A 113 16.86 -1.07 -7.04
C CYS A 113 16.00 0.16 -7.17
N MET A 114 14.76 0.04 -6.72
CA MET A 114 13.84 1.16 -6.66
C MET A 114 13.87 1.85 -5.31
N GLN A 115 13.65 3.17 -5.35
CA GLN A 115 13.47 3.98 -4.16
C GLN A 115 11.99 4.06 -3.81
N LEU A 116 11.67 3.92 -2.52
CA LEU A 116 10.32 4.17 -2.02
C LEU A 116 10.12 5.67 -1.78
N SER A 117 9.07 6.22 -2.39
CA SER A 117 8.62 7.58 -2.15
C SER A 117 8.22 7.77 -0.68
N GLY A 118 8.47 8.98 -0.16
CA GLY A 118 7.97 9.39 1.16
C GLY A 118 6.53 9.88 1.14
N LEU A 119 5.96 10.09 -0.05
CA LEU A 119 4.64 10.67 -0.25
C LEU A 119 3.87 9.92 -1.33
N PHE A 120 2.55 9.93 -1.22
CA PHE A 120 1.66 9.49 -2.29
C PHE A 120 1.29 10.71 -3.15
N PRO A 121 1.43 10.67 -4.48
CA PRO A 121 1.17 11.83 -5.34
C PRO A 121 -0.31 12.21 -5.41
N ASP A 122 -0.58 13.40 -5.95
CA ASP A 122 -1.93 13.88 -6.22
C ASP A 122 -2.61 13.10 -7.38
N SER A 123 -3.94 13.13 -7.38
CA SER A 123 -4.76 12.53 -8.44
C SER A 123 -4.46 13.18 -9.80
N GLY A 124 -4.39 12.38 -10.86
CA GLY A 124 -4.09 12.82 -12.22
C GLY A 124 -2.60 12.81 -12.60
N VAL A 125 -1.70 12.66 -11.64
CA VAL A 125 -0.26 12.52 -11.92
C VAL A 125 -0.01 11.26 -12.75
N ARG A 126 0.77 11.37 -13.83
CA ARG A 126 1.13 10.22 -14.68
C ARG A 126 1.94 9.21 -13.87
N ALA A 127 1.55 7.95 -14.00
CA ALA A 127 2.18 6.84 -13.31
C ALA A 127 2.38 5.65 -14.26
N THR A 128 3.14 4.66 -13.81
CA THR A 128 3.22 3.36 -14.47
C THR A 128 3.09 2.26 -13.42
N ALA A 129 2.10 1.41 -13.59
CA ALA A 129 1.94 0.19 -12.80
C ALA A 129 2.74 -0.94 -13.46
N TYR A 130 3.61 -1.60 -12.71
CA TYR A 130 4.39 -2.71 -13.23
C TYR A 130 3.92 -4.03 -12.63
N GLY A 131 3.84 -5.07 -13.46
CA GLY A 131 3.39 -6.38 -13.03
C GLY A 131 3.67 -7.48 -14.04
N TYR A 132 3.58 -8.73 -13.61
CA TYR A 132 3.62 -9.90 -14.48
C TYR A 132 2.20 -10.40 -14.75
N SER A 133 1.52 -9.72 -15.66
CA SER A 133 0.12 -9.99 -15.94
C SER A 133 -0.08 -11.42 -16.47
N ASN A 134 -1.02 -12.14 -15.87
CA ASN A 134 -1.41 -13.51 -16.20
C ASN A 134 -0.27 -14.55 -16.13
N GLY A 135 0.80 -14.32 -15.38
CA GLY A 135 1.86 -15.30 -15.22
C GLY A 135 3.19 -14.74 -14.72
N VAL A 136 4.31 -15.37 -15.10
CA VAL A 136 5.67 -14.98 -14.64
C VAL A 136 6.65 -14.64 -15.77
N TYR A 137 6.19 -14.65 -17.02
CA TYR A 137 7.10 -14.65 -18.17
C TYR A 137 7.36 -13.26 -18.76
N ASN A 138 6.42 -12.32 -18.63
CA ASN A 138 6.55 -11.00 -19.24
C ASN A 138 6.20 -9.90 -18.25
N LEU A 139 7.21 -9.12 -17.85
CA LEU A 139 6.99 -7.87 -17.15
C LEU A 139 6.26 -6.90 -18.07
N ARG A 140 5.17 -6.31 -17.59
CA ARG A 140 4.43 -5.27 -18.29
C ARG A 140 4.48 -3.98 -17.48
N GLY A 141 4.77 -2.88 -18.16
CA GLY A 141 4.48 -1.54 -17.66
C GLY A 141 3.14 -1.11 -18.23
N LEU A 142 2.19 -0.80 -17.37
CA LEU A 142 0.85 -0.30 -17.70
C LEU A 142 0.85 1.21 -17.44
N PRO A 143 0.90 2.06 -18.48
CA PRO A 143 0.76 3.49 -18.31
C PRO A 143 -0.60 3.80 -17.69
N SER A 144 -0.62 4.67 -16.68
CA SER A 144 -1.85 5.07 -15.99
C SER A 144 -1.68 6.47 -15.38
N SER A 145 -2.66 6.91 -14.60
CA SER A 145 -2.60 8.08 -13.75
C SER A 145 -2.96 7.70 -12.32
N ILE A 146 -2.31 8.33 -11.35
CA ILE A 146 -2.72 8.29 -9.95
C ILE A 146 -4.19 8.68 -9.83
N TYR A 147 -4.92 7.93 -9.02
CA TYR A 147 -6.33 8.15 -8.80
C TYR A 147 -6.65 8.09 -7.32
N ILE A 148 -7.29 9.15 -6.84
CA ILE A 148 -7.78 9.25 -5.47
C ILE A 148 -9.30 9.40 -5.54
N ARG A 149 -10.03 8.46 -4.93
CA ARG A 149 -11.50 8.45 -4.88
C ARG A 149 -11.95 8.09 -3.47
N ASN A 150 -12.67 8.96 -2.79
CA ASN A 150 -13.17 8.72 -1.44
C ASN A 150 -12.07 8.23 -0.48
N ASN A 151 -10.91 8.90 -0.49
CA ASN A 151 -9.69 8.54 0.26
C ASN A 151 -8.99 7.23 -0.16
N LEU A 152 -9.57 6.45 -1.06
CA LEU A 152 -8.90 5.31 -1.68
C LEU A 152 -7.77 5.82 -2.57
N ARG A 153 -6.61 5.19 -2.48
CA ARG A 153 -5.41 5.54 -3.22
C ARG A 153 -5.05 4.42 -4.18
N GLY A 154 -4.77 4.80 -5.41
CA GLY A 154 -4.56 3.83 -6.46
C GLY A 154 -4.20 4.46 -7.80
N VAL A 155 -4.44 3.69 -8.87
CA VAL A 155 -4.30 4.13 -10.25
C VAL A 155 -5.61 3.92 -11.01
N ARG A 156 -5.82 4.70 -12.07
CA ARG A 156 -6.88 4.41 -13.05
C ARG A 156 -6.53 3.11 -13.76
N ASP A 157 -7.54 2.40 -14.21
CA ASP A 157 -7.44 1.13 -14.93
C ASP A 157 -7.19 -0.10 -14.03
N PRO A 158 -7.85 -1.22 -14.35
CA PRO A 158 -7.66 -2.47 -13.65
C PRO A 158 -6.32 -3.09 -14.06
N VAL A 159 -5.63 -3.62 -13.06
CA VAL A 159 -4.51 -4.55 -13.26
C VAL A 159 -5.03 -5.98 -13.40
N GLN A 160 -4.18 -6.87 -13.90
CA GLN A 160 -4.50 -8.27 -14.09
C GLN A 160 -3.99 -9.14 -12.93
N LYS A 161 -4.51 -10.37 -12.85
CA LYS A 161 -3.96 -11.40 -11.96
C LYS A 161 -2.46 -11.54 -12.21
N GLY A 162 -1.65 -11.57 -11.14
CA GLY A 162 -0.19 -11.63 -11.22
C GLY A 162 0.50 -10.26 -11.09
N ASP A 163 -0.22 -9.16 -11.34
CA ASP A 163 0.31 -7.81 -11.11
C ASP A 163 0.34 -7.42 -9.63
N SER A 164 -0.45 -8.10 -8.79
CA SER A 164 -0.47 -7.91 -7.34
C SER A 164 0.92 -7.95 -6.72
N GLY A 165 1.20 -6.99 -5.84
CA GLY A 165 2.51 -6.76 -5.24
C GLY A 165 3.50 -6.00 -6.11
N GLY A 166 3.13 -5.72 -7.36
CA GLY A 166 3.88 -4.89 -8.27
C GLY A 166 3.89 -3.41 -7.84
N PRO A 167 4.89 -2.64 -8.27
CA PRO A 167 4.99 -1.23 -7.92
C PRO A 167 4.16 -0.35 -8.85
N VAL A 168 3.58 0.69 -8.28
CA VAL A 168 3.20 1.90 -9.01
C VAL A 168 4.34 2.90 -8.91
N VAL A 169 4.80 3.40 -10.05
CA VAL A 169 5.97 4.26 -10.16
C VAL A 169 5.59 5.62 -10.71
N VAL A 170 6.11 6.67 -10.08
CA VAL A 170 6.08 8.07 -10.53
C VAL A 170 7.48 8.63 -10.41
N ASP A 171 7.99 9.27 -11.46
CA ASP A 171 9.34 9.86 -11.52
C ASP A 171 10.46 8.92 -11.02
N GLY A 172 10.36 7.63 -11.40
CA GLY A 172 11.33 6.61 -11.03
C GLY A 172 11.28 6.15 -9.56
N LYS A 173 10.29 6.58 -8.78
CA LYS A 173 10.09 6.17 -7.38
C LYS A 173 8.80 5.37 -7.23
N VAL A 174 8.84 4.37 -6.36
CA VAL A 174 7.65 3.58 -6.00
C VAL A 174 6.78 4.43 -5.09
N VAL A 175 5.56 4.68 -5.51
CA VAL A 175 4.56 5.44 -4.75
C VAL A 175 3.48 4.55 -4.14
N GLY A 176 3.32 3.33 -4.65
CA GLY A 176 2.41 2.35 -4.06
C GLY A 176 2.74 0.91 -4.47
N VAL A 177 2.17 -0.03 -3.74
CA VAL A 177 2.20 -1.48 -4.01
C VAL A 177 0.80 -1.90 -4.41
N ILE A 178 0.65 -2.47 -5.60
CA ILE A 178 -0.63 -2.95 -6.13
C ILE A 178 -1.23 -4.01 -5.19
N SER A 179 -2.46 -3.81 -4.73
CA SER A 179 -3.12 -4.74 -3.80
C SER A 179 -4.36 -5.40 -4.41
N SER A 180 -5.33 -4.63 -4.85
CA SER A 180 -6.59 -5.16 -5.38
C SER A 180 -7.21 -4.24 -6.43
N VAL A 181 -8.24 -4.73 -7.10
CA VAL A 181 -9.08 -3.93 -8.00
C VAL A 181 -10.41 -3.70 -7.28
N VAL A 182 -10.95 -2.47 -7.33
CA VAL A 182 -12.30 -2.20 -6.81
C VAL A 182 -13.35 -2.91 -7.67
N GLU A 183 -14.49 -3.24 -7.07
CA GLU A 183 -15.54 -4.07 -7.67
C GLU A 183 -16.09 -3.52 -9.00
N ASP A 184 -16.10 -2.20 -9.18
CA ASP A 184 -16.51 -1.57 -10.45
C ASP A 184 -15.49 -1.72 -11.59
N GLY A 185 -14.32 -2.32 -11.32
CA GLY A 185 -13.24 -2.57 -12.28
C GLY A 185 -12.51 -1.31 -12.77
N LYS A 186 -12.82 -0.12 -12.23
CA LYS A 186 -12.33 1.16 -12.78
C LYS A 186 -11.06 1.67 -12.11
N MET A 187 -10.66 1.05 -11.01
CA MET A 187 -9.51 1.48 -10.22
C MET A 187 -8.78 0.30 -9.62
N THR A 188 -7.46 0.38 -9.65
CA THR A 188 -6.58 -0.51 -8.90
C THR A 188 -6.16 0.19 -7.62
N LEU A 189 -6.46 -0.41 -6.47
CA LEU A 189 -6.00 0.03 -5.16
C LEU A 189 -4.52 -0.29 -4.97
N CYS A 190 -3.84 0.61 -4.27
CA CYS A 190 -2.43 0.45 -3.97
C CYS A 190 -2.15 0.81 -2.51
N THR A 191 -1.42 -0.05 -1.80
CA THR A 191 -0.87 0.29 -0.50
C THR A 191 0.17 1.40 -0.67
N PRO A 192 0.00 2.59 -0.05
CA PRO A 192 0.91 3.71 -0.22
C PRO A 192 2.36 3.40 0.23
N ALA A 193 3.34 3.75 -0.58
CA ALA A 193 4.74 3.43 -0.34
C ALA A 193 5.33 4.12 0.89
N ASN A 194 4.75 5.23 1.35
CA ASN A 194 5.16 5.91 2.58
C ASN A 194 4.92 5.04 3.82
N LEU A 195 3.84 4.25 3.86
CA LEU A 195 3.57 3.30 4.93
C LEU A 195 4.59 2.16 4.91
N VAL A 196 4.84 1.59 3.73
CA VAL A 196 5.86 0.54 3.53
C VAL A 196 7.25 1.06 3.93
N ARG A 197 7.58 2.30 3.56
CA ARG A 197 8.85 2.95 3.88
C ARG A 197 9.06 3.10 5.39
N LEU A 198 8.01 3.44 6.15
CA LEU A 198 8.09 3.48 7.62
C LEU A 198 8.45 2.10 8.18
N GLN A 199 7.78 1.06 7.69
CA GLN A 199 8.02 -0.31 8.14
C GLN A 199 9.43 -0.81 7.79
N VAL A 200 9.92 -0.51 6.58
CA VAL A 200 11.30 -0.82 6.17
C VAL A 200 12.30 -0.12 7.08
N LYS A 201 12.11 1.18 7.39
CA LYS A 201 13.00 1.92 8.29
C LYS A 201 13.04 1.32 9.69
N GLN A 202 11.88 0.99 10.26
CA GLN A 202 11.80 0.35 11.57
C GLN A 202 12.53 -0.99 11.61
N ARG A 203 12.48 -1.76 10.51
CA ARG A 203 13.06 -3.11 10.45
C ARG A 203 14.58 -3.11 10.26
N TYR A 204 15.09 -2.31 9.34
CA TYR A 204 16.48 -2.39 8.88
C TYR A 204 17.40 -1.33 9.50
N ARG A 205 16.86 -0.30 10.17
CA ARG A 205 17.56 0.88 10.72
C ARG A 205 18.24 1.76 9.65
N VAL A 206 19.01 1.15 8.76
CA VAL A 206 19.53 1.73 7.51
C VAL A 206 18.63 1.26 6.37
N PHE A 207 18.30 2.18 5.45
CA PHE A 207 17.45 1.82 4.33
C PHE A 207 18.19 0.89 3.36
N PRO A 208 17.57 -0.21 2.87
CA PRO A 208 18.21 -1.09 1.89
C PRO A 208 18.65 -0.32 0.65
N CYS A 209 19.78 -0.73 0.06
CA CYS A 209 20.35 -0.05 -1.10
C CYS A 209 21.24 -0.97 -1.92
N CYS A 210 21.37 -0.68 -3.21
CA CYS A 210 22.11 -1.55 -4.14
C CYS A 210 23.62 -1.33 -4.14
N ASN A 211 24.05 -0.09 -3.89
CA ASN A 211 25.46 0.33 -4.01
C ASN A 211 26.00 0.93 -2.71
N CYS A 212 25.38 0.67 -1.56
CA CYS A 212 26.00 1.08 -0.31
C CYS A 212 27.14 0.13 0.02
N SER A 213 28.31 0.70 0.30
CA SER A 213 29.37 -0.05 0.96
C SER A 213 28.80 -0.61 2.27
N PRO A 214 29.01 -1.90 2.60
CA PRO A 214 28.67 -2.38 3.93
C PRO A 214 29.42 -1.49 4.92
N GLN A 215 28.69 -0.74 5.74
CA GLN A 215 29.33 -0.09 6.87
C GLN A 215 29.88 -1.23 7.72
N ARG A 216 31.21 -1.43 7.69
CA ARG A 216 31.88 -2.20 8.73
C ARG A 216 31.46 -1.56 10.03
N THR A 217 30.69 -2.27 10.83
CA THR A 217 30.55 -1.97 12.24
C THR A 217 31.95 -2.12 12.82
N VAL A 218 32.72 -1.04 12.86
CA VAL A 218 33.97 -1.00 13.60
C VAL A 218 33.52 -0.98 15.05
N VAL A 219 33.43 -2.16 15.66
CA VAL A 219 33.42 -2.27 17.11
C VAL A 219 34.81 -1.81 17.55
N LEU A 220 34.94 -0.51 17.80
CA LEU A 220 36.13 0.05 18.43
C LEU A 220 36.25 -0.62 19.81
N PRO A 221 37.40 -1.21 20.17
CA PRO A 221 37.63 -1.62 21.54
C PRO A 221 37.45 -0.39 22.44
N SER A 222 36.64 -0.55 23.48
CA SER A 222 36.32 0.49 24.46
C SER A 222 37.62 1.03 25.07
N ARG A 223 38.10 2.17 24.57
CA ARG A 223 39.15 2.93 25.25
C ARG A 223 38.57 3.47 26.56
N PRO A 224 39.36 3.49 27.65
CA PRO A 224 38.97 4.16 28.88
C PRO A 224 38.68 5.63 28.56
N ILE A 225 37.48 6.07 28.95
CA ILE A 225 36.96 7.40 28.70
C ILE A 225 37.84 8.40 29.44
N GLN A 226 38.68 9.14 28.71
CA GLN A 226 39.17 10.43 29.19
C GLN A 226 37.98 11.43 29.15
N PRO A 227 37.83 12.33 30.14
CA PRO A 227 36.77 13.33 30.09
C PRO A 227 36.98 14.22 28.87
N GLN A 228 36.16 14.04 27.84
CA GLN A 228 36.10 14.97 26.72
C GLN A 228 35.44 16.28 27.20
N PRO A 229 35.87 17.45 26.69
CA PRO A 229 35.06 18.66 26.77
C PRO A 229 33.69 18.35 26.17
N GLN A 230 32.62 18.62 26.92
CA GLN A 230 31.26 18.38 26.48
C GLN A 230 31.05 19.03 25.10
N PRO A 231 30.56 18.27 24.10
CA PRO A 231 30.02 18.88 22.90
C PRO A 231 28.91 19.85 23.34
N GLN A 232 29.01 21.11 22.91
CA GLN A 232 27.90 22.04 23.08
C GLN A 232 26.69 21.42 22.38
N LEU A 233 25.71 20.96 23.17
CA LEU A 233 24.43 20.54 22.64
C LEU A 233 23.86 21.73 21.88
N GLU A 234 23.69 21.59 20.57
CA GLU A 234 22.76 22.45 19.86
C GLU A 234 21.40 22.36 20.58
N PRO A 235 20.75 23.50 20.89
CA PRO A 235 19.50 23.48 21.60
C PRO A 235 18.50 22.65 20.79
N VAL A 236 17.94 21.61 21.43
CA VAL A 236 16.81 20.87 20.90
C VAL A 236 15.76 21.90 20.48
N PRO A 237 15.31 21.93 19.21
CA PRO A 237 14.35 22.94 18.78
C PRO A 237 13.11 22.83 19.66
N ASP A 238 12.79 23.95 20.33
CA ASP A 238 11.63 24.06 21.21
C ASP A 238 10.36 24.00 20.37
N ASN A 239 9.88 22.77 20.18
CA ASN A 239 8.66 22.50 19.42
C ASN A 239 7.40 22.67 20.28
N THR A 240 7.51 23.18 21.52
CA THR A 240 6.37 23.35 22.44
C THR A 240 5.26 24.20 21.82
N ALA A 241 5.62 25.24 21.06
CA ALA A 241 4.65 26.05 20.34
C ALA A 241 3.87 25.27 19.27
N GLN A 242 4.55 24.40 18.51
CA GLN A 242 3.90 23.56 17.49
C GLN A 242 3.02 22.48 18.12
N VAL A 243 3.48 21.86 19.21
CA VAL A 243 2.69 20.87 19.96
C VAL A 243 1.44 21.51 20.55
N ASN A 244 1.55 22.71 21.14
CA ASN A 244 0.41 23.44 21.69
C ASN A 244 -0.59 23.85 20.60
N ALA A 245 -0.11 24.27 19.43
CA ALA A 245 -0.97 24.60 18.29
C ALA A 245 -1.76 23.37 17.81
N LEU A 246 -1.10 22.22 17.66
CA LEU A 246 -1.74 20.95 17.28
C LEU A 246 -2.73 20.48 18.35
N GLN A 247 -2.41 20.62 19.63
CA GLN A 247 -3.30 20.26 20.73
C GLN A 247 -4.59 21.10 20.71
N GLY A 248 -4.45 22.40 20.41
CA GLY A 248 -5.58 23.32 20.23
C GLY A 248 -6.47 22.93 19.04
N GLU A 249 -5.85 22.57 17.91
CA GLU A 249 -6.57 22.15 16.71
C GLU A 249 -7.33 20.83 16.91
N VAL A 250 -6.72 19.86 17.60
CA VAL A 250 -7.40 18.61 17.99
C VAL A 250 -8.60 18.88 18.89
N SER A 251 -8.49 19.83 19.82
CA SER A 251 -9.57 20.18 20.74
C SER A 251 -10.74 20.83 19.98
N ARG A 252 -10.44 21.76 19.05
CA ARG A 252 -11.44 22.38 18.18
C ARG A 252 -12.15 21.36 17.29
N LEU A 253 -11.42 20.42 16.70
CA LEU A 253 -12.00 19.38 15.85
C LEU A 253 -12.91 18.43 16.63
N ARG A 254 -12.59 18.13 17.89
CA ARG A 254 -13.46 17.34 18.78
C ARG A 254 -14.76 18.07 19.06
N GLU A 255 -14.70 19.36 19.36
CA GLU A 255 -15.89 20.17 19.59
C GLU A 255 -16.79 20.24 18.35
N GLN A 256 -16.21 20.42 17.16
CA GLN A 256 -16.95 20.38 15.90
C GLN A 256 -17.60 19.02 15.64
N LEU A 257 -16.90 17.93 15.98
CA LEU A 257 -17.45 16.58 15.86
C LEU A 257 -18.63 16.36 16.82
N ASP A 258 -18.54 16.86 18.04
CA ASP A 258 -19.62 16.77 19.03
C ASP A 258 -20.83 17.64 18.62
N GLN A 259 -20.60 18.82 18.05
CA GLN A 259 -21.65 19.64 17.46
C GLN A 259 -22.37 18.91 16.31
N LEU A 260 -21.61 18.27 15.40
CA LEU A 260 -22.19 17.53 14.28
C LEU A 260 -23.00 16.31 14.76
N LYS A 261 -22.50 15.56 15.75
CA LYS A 261 -23.24 14.42 16.32
C LYS A 261 -24.56 14.83 16.98
N ASN A 262 -24.60 16.01 17.56
CA ASN A 262 -25.81 16.55 18.21
C ASN A 262 -26.72 17.32 17.25
N THR A 263 -26.34 17.46 15.97
CA THR A 263 -27.15 18.15 14.98
C THR A 263 -28.32 17.26 14.54
N GLN A 264 -29.53 17.80 14.65
CA GLN A 264 -30.77 17.17 14.20
C GLN A 264 -31.20 17.78 12.86
N ILE A 265 -31.52 16.92 11.89
CA ILE A 265 -32.00 17.33 10.55
C ILE A 265 -33.52 17.27 10.54
N PRO A 266 -34.23 18.37 10.24
CA PRO A 266 -35.67 18.33 10.01
C PRO A 266 -35.97 17.69 8.65
N VAL A 267 -36.86 16.71 8.64
CA VAL A 267 -37.34 15.99 7.46
C VAL A 267 -38.85 16.18 7.36
N TRP A 268 -39.30 16.52 6.16
CA TRP A 268 -40.72 16.69 5.84
C TRP A 268 -41.29 15.38 5.32
N VAL A 269 -42.42 14.96 5.87
CA VAL A 269 -43.16 13.80 5.37
C VAL A 269 -44.24 14.30 4.40
N VAL A 270 -44.13 13.87 3.14
CA VAL A 270 -45.06 14.22 2.07
C VAL A 270 -45.67 12.96 1.46
N ASP A 271 -46.88 13.08 0.91
CA ASP A 271 -47.53 12.01 0.15
C ASP A 271 -46.94 11.86 -1.27
N ALA A 272 -47.53 10.95 -2.06
CA ALA A 272 -47.08 10.68 -3.42
C ALA A 272 -47.24 11.88 -4.38
N ASP A 273 -48.10 12.83 -4.03
CA ASP A 273 -48.37 14.05 -4.80
C ASP A 273 -47.56 15.25 -4.26
N GLY A 274 -46.74 15.04 -3.22
CA GLY A 274 -45.89 16.06 -2.61
C GLY A 274 -46.58 16.92 -1.55
N ASN A 275 -47.80 16.59 -1.13
CA ASN A 275 -48.50 17.34 -0.10
C ASN A 275 -48.05 16.89 1.31
N PRO A 276 -47.93 17.80 2.29
CA PRO A 276 -47.56 17.43 3.64
C PRO A 276 -48.57 16.48 4.27
N THR A 277 -48.10 15.41 4.91
CA THR A 277 -48.96 14.39 5.53
C THR A 277 -48.53 14.08 6.96
N THR A 278 -49.47 13.62 7.78
CA THR A 278 -49.18 13.16 9.15
C THR A 278 -48.64 11.73 9.12
N TRP A 279 -47.82 11.36 10.11
CA TRP A 279 -47.26 10.01 10.20
C TRP A 279 -47.59 9.39 11.56
N LYS A 280 -47.72 8.05 11.59
CA LYS A 280 -47.91 7.29 12.83
C LYS A 280 -46.61 6.64 13.25
N ASP A 281 -46.25 6.75 14.53
CA ASP A 281 -45.11 6.01 15.09
C ASP A 281 -45.45 4.53 15.32
N GLU A 282 -44.47 3.76 15.79
CA GLU A 282 -44.61 2.32 16.10
C GLU A 282 -45.68 2.04 17.17
N LYS A 283 -46.15 3.07 17.90
CA LYS A 283 -47.19 2.99 18.92
C LYS A 283 -48.55 3.51 18.40
N GLY A 284 -48.62 3.90 17.12
CA GLY A 284 -49.84 4.38 16.47
C GLY A 284 -50.21 5.83 16.76
N VAL A 285 -49.31 6.62 17.37
CA VAL A 285 -49.54 8.05 17.68
C VAL A 285 -49.34 8.88 16.41
N GLU A 286 -50.28 9.77 16.09
CA GLU A 286 -50.16 10.70 14.95
C GLU A 286 -49.25 11.88 15.30
N HIS A 287 -48.31 12.16 14.40
CA HIS A 287 -47.37 13.26 14.50
C HIS A 287 -47.52 14.18 13.28
N GLU A 288 -47.27 15.47 13.48
CA GLU A 288 -47.24 16.48 12.42
C GLU A 288 -46.16 16.18 11.36
N ASN A 289 -46.26 16.84 10.21
CA ASN A 289 -45.48 16.61 8.98
C ASN A 289 -43.95 16.77 9.09
N THR A 290 -43.41 17.07 10.27
CA THR A 290 -41.98 17.33 10.49
C THR A 290 -41.41 16.34 11.51
N LYS A 291 -40.35 15.62 11.11
CA LYS A 291 -39.60 14.70 11.97
C LYS A 291 -38.12 15.04 11.98
N THR A 292 -37.48 15.01 13.14
CA THR A 292 -36.05 15.25 13.27
C THR A 292 -35.27 13.95 13.35
N TYR A 293 -34.11 13.91 12.69
CA TYR A 293 -33.21 12.76 12.71
C TYR A 293 -31.77 13.19 13.04
N PRO A 294 -31.02 12.41 13.83
CA PRO A 294 -29.62 12.69 14.09
C PRO A 294 -28.80 12.61 12.80
N LEU A 295 -27.95 13.60 12.57
CA LEU A 295 -27.05 13.65 11.42
C LEU A 295 -26.07 12.46 11.46
N GLY A 296 -26.11 11.61 10.43
CA GLY A 296 -25.19 10.47 10.25
C GLY A 296 -25.79 9.09 10.51
N GLU A 297 -27.02 8.99 11.04
CA GLU A 297 -27.73 7.72 11.10
C GLU A 297 -28.58 7.47 9.84
N PRO A 298 -28.65 6.23 9.31
CA PRO A 298 -29.49 5.92 8.16
C PRO A 298 -30.98 6.16 8.46
N ILE A 299 -31.63 7.02 7.67
CA ILE A 299 -33.08 7.22 7.75
C ILE A 299 -33.76 6.02 7.08
N LYS A 300 -34.45 5.19 7.87
CA LYS A 300 -35.27 4.09 7.35
C LYS A 300 -36.65 4.62 7.01
N ILE A 301 -36.96 4.67 5.72
CA ILE A 301 -38.27 5.05 5.19
C ILE A 301 -39.03 3.77 4.84
N TYR A 302 -40.18 3.55 5.48
CA TYR A 302 -41.05 2.42 5.18
C TYR A 302 -42.15 2.86 4.23
N PHE A 303 -42.17 2.30 3.02
CA PHE A 303 -43.28 2.44 2.10
C PHE A 303 -44.22 1.26 2.34
N PRO A 304 -45.42 1.46 2.92
CA PRO A 304 -46.40 0.38 2.99
C PRO A 304 -46.72 -0.06 1.55
N GLY A 305 -46.45 -1.34 1.28
CA GLY A 305 -46.74 -1.94 -0.02
C GLY A 305 -48.23 -1.85 -0.35
N ARG A 306 -48.51 -1.68 -1.65
CA ARG A 306 -49.84 -1.88 -2.24
C ARG A 306 -50.40 -3.24 -1.90
#